data_AF-A0A3R6T0K2-F1
#
_entry.id   AF-A0A3R6T0K2-F1
#
_cell.length_a   1.000
_cell.length_b   1.000
_cell.length_c   1.000
_cell.angle_alpha   90.00
_cell.angle_beta   90.00
_cell.angle_gamma   90.00
#
_symmetry.space_group_name_H-M   'P 1'
#
loop_
_entity.id
_entity.type
_entity.pdbx_description
1 polymer ?
#
loop_
_entity_poly.entity_id
_entity_poly.type
_entity_poly.pdbx_seq_one_letter_code
_entity_poly.pdbx_strand_id
1 'polypeptide(L)'
;MKEFTPAFLSGFYADSADIDTSLYVDDAEQFALDKTQDFISSYPNLRKYDIVETGKTLQWKLNSTVGDAEGAMFPVWFMAYKNKDRVAYATVNGQTGKVVADLPVDVPKYLGASVVLTIPLFFLLNAFLTLIPSMLLGIVCLVAGIVSCMYFRQIDDIAAQEGKEYDKGAIAARLREQRENHKRAPGGEKLPPKSDAQLAASLEERKKEEADAKPKLIVNGETVSAESDSFRAAMTFFDPILVLAVVAAGLLFGFVLEEYFTRITVGAAAVLVLIYWFRTWFRMDDVSSRKGRGNALTYLLIPMVASVIVALLHPVSDLYYYGCIALMLLAMVASLVDLIRCYNLFATRPLPQFHYKGGDDRA
;
A
#
# COMPACT_ATOMS: atom_id res chain seq x y z
N MET A 1 27.89 18.82 13.14
CA MET A 1 26.78 19.75 12.81
C MET A 1 27.11 21.12 13.40
N LYS A 2 26.41 22.19 12.98
CA LYS A 2 26.54 23.51 13.63
C LYS A 2 25.40 23.66 14.63
N GLU A 3 25.65 24.36 15.74
CA GLU A 3 24.60 24.71 16.70
C GLU A 3 23.51 25.53 16.00
N PHE A 4 22.25 25.26 16.38
CA PHE A 4 21.11 25.95 15.82
C PHE A 4 21.14 27.44 16.21
N THR A 5 21.01 28.31 15.21
CA THR A 5 20.90 29.76 15.44
C THR A 5 19.52 30.23 14.94
N PRO A 6 18.68 30.89 15.77
CA PRO A 6 17.34 31.33 15.37
C PRO A 6 17.31 32.20 14.11
N ALA A 7 18.41 32.90 13.79
CA ALA A 7 18.55 33.68 12.56
C ALA A 7 18.35 32.84 11.28
N PHE A 8 18.61 31.53 11.31
CA PHE A 8 18.34 30.62 10.18
C PHE A 8 16.86 30.52 9.82
N LEU A 9 15.95 30.89 10.73
CA LEU A 9 14.51 30.88 10.48
C LEU A 9 14.03 32.16 9.76
N SER A 10 14.88 33.18 9.66
CA SER A 10 14.49 34.43 9.00
C SER A 10 14.29 34.20 7.50
N GLY A 11 13.04 34.28 7.05
CA GLY A 11 12.66 34.04 5.66
C GLY A 11 12.40 32.57 5.29
N PHE A 12 12.46 31.64 6.25
CA PHE A 12 12.17 30.23 6.05
C PHE A 12 11.02 29.76 6.94
N TYR A 13 10.19 28.86 6.41
CA TYR A 13 9.23 28.12 7.23
C TYR A 13 9.97 26.98 7.93
N ALA A 14 9.89 26.94 9.26
CA ALA A 14 10.39 25.83 10.05
C ALA A 14 9.26 25.20 10.84
N ASP A 15 9.27 23.87 10.84
CA ASP A 15 8.31 23.03 11.53
C ASP A 15 9.09 22.13 12.48
N SER A 16 8.72 22.14 13.76
CA SER A 16 9.29 21.24 14.76
C SER A 16 8.36 20.05 14.93
N ALA A 17 8.92 18.86 15.11
CA ALA A 17 8.10 17.67 15.33
C ALA A 17 7.25 17.79 16.60
N ASP A 18 5.96 17.43 16.51
CA ASP A 18 5.03 17.37 17.64
C ASP A 18 5.27 16.17 18.59
N ILE A 19 6.28 15.35 18.27
CA ILE A 19 6.50 14.00 18.81
C ILE A 19 7.85 13.96 19.48
N ASP A 20 7.95 13.22 20.58
CA ASP A 20 9.16 13.12 21.39
C ASP A 20 10.34 12.50 20.59
N THR A 21 11.53 13.11 20.69
CA THR A 21 12.75 12.67 19.95
C THR A 21 13.10 11.22 20.22
N SER A 22 12.81 10.74 21.44
CA SER A 22 13.01 9.36 21.88
C SER A 22 12.44 8.31 20.89
N LEU A 23 11.35 8.62 20.18
CA LEU A 23 10.65 7.67 19.31
C LEU A 23 11.51 7.21 18.12
N TYR A 24 12.44 8.07 17.67
CA TYR A 24 13.26 7.84 16.47
C TYR A 24 14.73 7.60 16.79
N VAL A 25 15.09 7.40 18.07
CA VAL A 25 16.49 7.17 18.48
C VAL A 25 17.07 5.94 17.80
N ASP A 26 16.35 4.82 17.82
CA ASP A 26 16.79 3.57 17.19
C ASP A 26 17.00 3.74 15.67
N ASP A 27 16.10 4.49 15.00
CA ASP A 27 16.20 4.77 13.56
C ASP A 27 17.40 5.67 13.27
N ALA A 28 17.68 6.65 14.14
CA ALA A 28 18.83 7.54 14.03
C ALA A 28 20.16 6.81 14.27
N GLU A 29 20.20 5.88 15.22
CA GLU A 29 21.34 4.99 15.45
C GLU A 29 21.64 4.14 14.23
N GLN A 30 20.61 3.49 13.70
CA GLN A 30 20.76 2.67 12.50
C GLN A 30 21.22 3.51 11.31
N PHE A 31 20.68 4.71 11.12
CA PHE A 31 21.13 5.64 10.09
C PHE A 31 22.61 6.02 10.24
N ALA A 32 23.07 6.30 11.47
CA ALA A 32 24.47 6.61 11.73
C ALA A 32 25.41 5.42 11.45
N LEU A 33 24.98 4.21 11.79
CA LEU A 33 25.71 2.97 11.49
C LEU A 33 25.81 2.72 10.00
N ASP A 34 24.70 2.86 9.27
CA ASP A 34 24.67 2.71 7.81
C ASP A 34 25.61 3.72 7.14
N LYS A 35 25.61 4.98 7.60
CA LYS A 35 26.53 6.01 7.10
C LYS A 35 27.99 5.70 7.42
N THR A 36 28.26 5.11 8.58
CA THR A 36 29.61 4.69 8.97
C THR A 36 30.08 3.55 8.08
N GLN A 37 29.22 2.58 7.80
CA GLN A 37 29.51 1.47 6.89
C GLN A 37 29.72 1.96 5.44
N ASP A 38 28.87 2.88 4.95
CA ASP A 38 29.03 3.56 3.66
C ASP A 38 30.39 4.28 3.58
N PHE A 39 30.79 4.95 4.67
CA PHE A 39 32.07 5.64 4.73
C PHE A 39 33.25 4.66 4.67
N ILE A 40 33.25 3.61 5.49
CA ILE A 40 34.34 2.61 5.51
C ILE A 40 34.48 1.94 4.14
N SER A 41 33.36 1.55 3.51
CA SER A 41 33.36 0.88 2.21
C SER A 41 33.80 1.78 1.05
N SER A 42 33.50 3.07 1.11
CA SER A 42 33.88 4.05 0.08
C SER A 42 35.30 4.62 0.27
N TYR A 43 35.87 4.52 1.47
CA TYR A 43 37.16 5.14 1.77
C TYR A 43 38.33 4.44 1.04
N PRO A 44 39.16 5.16 0.26
CA PRO A 44 40.15 4.56 -0.64
C PRO A 44 41.13 3.57 0.01
N ASN A 45 41.53 3.83 1.26
CA ASN A 45 42.48 2.99 1.98
C ASN A 45 41.85 1.75 2.63
N LEU A 46 40.52 1.79 2.87
CA LEU A 46 39.79 0.73 3.55
C LEU A 46 39.04 -0.19 2.58
N ARG A 47 38.75 0.29 1.35
CA ARG A 47 38.09 -0.47 0.28
C ARG A 47 38.80 -1.76 -0.13
N LYS A 48 40.08 -1.92 0.21
CA LYS A 48 40.84 -3.17 -0.02
C LYS A 48 40.45 -4.31 0.92
N TYR A 49 39.74 -4.00 2.00
CA TYR A 49 39.27 -4.96 2.98
C TYR A 49 37.78 -5.18 2.81
N ASP A 50 37.37 -6.45 2.84
CA ASP A 50 35.96 -6.80 2.73
C ASP A 50 35.30 -6.73 4.11
N ILE A 51 34.15 -6.08 4.20
CA ILE A 51 33.41 -5.94 5.46
C ILE A 51 32.41 -7.09 5.52
N VAL A 52 32.78 -8.15 6.23
CA VAL A 52 31.93 -9.35 6.39
C VAL A 52 30.73 -9.09 7.31
N GLU A 53 30.85 -8.12 8.22
CA GLU A 53 29.83 -7.87 9.25
C GLU A 53 28.98 -6.63 8.96
N THR A 54 27.66 -6.77 9.08
CA THR A 54 26.67 -5.75 8.73
C THR A 54 25.69 -5.58 9.89
N GLY A 55 25.12 -4.38 10.05
CA GLY A 55 24.08 -4.13 11.05
C GLY A 55 24.56 -4.25 12.50
N LYS A 56 23.78 -4.93 13.36
CA LYS A 56 24.03 -4.99 14.81
C LYS A 56 25.38 -5.60 15.20
N THR A 57 25.89 -6.54 14.41
CA THR A 57 27.21 -7.15 14.64
C THR A 57 28.33 -6.13 14.44
N LEU A 58 28.18 -5.26 13.43
CA LEU A 58 29.11 -4.16 13.18
C LEU A 58 29.04 -3.12 14.30
N GLN A 59 27.83 -2.74 14.75
CA GLN A 59 27.64 -1.83 15.89
C GLN A 59 28.38 -2.32 17.13
N TRP A 60 28.23 -3.61 17.46
CA TRP A 60 28.92 -4.24 18.59
C TRP A 60 30.44 -4.12 18.48
N LYS A 61 31.01 -4.35 17.29
CA LYS A 61 32.46 -4.25 17.07
C LYS A 61 32.98 -2.82 17.06
N LEU A 62 32.19 -1.87 16.57
CA LEU A 62 32.53 -0.45 16.60
C LEU A 62 32.47 0.14 18.02
N ASN A 63 31.80 -0.56 18.95
CA ASN A 63 31.60 -0.14 20.34
C ASN A 63 31.09 1.31 20.46
N SER A 64 30.22 1.71 19.52
CA SER A 64 29.68 3.06 19.44
C SER A 64 28.55 3.21 20.46
N THR A 65 28.62 4.28 21.26
CA THR A 65 27.58 4.62 22.23
C THR A 65 26.89 5.93 21.83
N VAL A 66 25.57 5.98 21.99
CA VAL A 66 24.82 7.23 21.87
C VAL A 66 24.84 7.96 23.20
N GLY A 67 25.28 9.22 23.18
CA GLY A 67 25.35 10.06 24.37
C GLY A 67 24.04 10.78 24.65
N ASP A 68 23.61 11.64 23.73
CA ASP A 68 22.34 12.37 23.80
C ASP A 68 21.68 12.43 22.42
N ALA A 69 20.35 12.48 22.40
CA ALA A 69 19.56 12.50 21.18
C ALA A 69 18.85 13.86 21.07
N GLU A 70 19.40 14.73 20.22
CA GLU A 70 18.87 16.07 19.98
C GLU A 70 18.15 16.16 18.63
N GLY A 71 17.12 17.01 18.57
CA GLY A 71 16.43 17.33 17.32
C GLY A 71 17.31 18.18 16.40
N ALA A 72 17.38 17.81 15.12
CA ALA A 72 18.11 18.57 14.10
C ALA A 72 17.16 19.10 13.01
N MET A 73 17.32 20.36 12.62
CA MET A 73 16.62 20.93 11.47
C MET A 73 17.46 20.78 10.21
N PHE A 74 16.87 20.17 9.18
CA PHE A 74 17.50 20.01 7.88
C PHE A 74 16.85 20.94 6.84
N PRO A 75 17.63 21.55 5.94
CA PRO A 75 17.07 22.37 4.88
C PRO A 75 16.32 21.49 3.87
N VAL A 76 15.06 21.84 3.61
CA VAL A 76 14.20 21.18 2.61
C VAL A 76 13.57 22.26 1.74
N TRP A 77 13.61 22.06 0.43
CA TRP A 77 12.86 22.89 -0.52
C TRP A 77 11.48 22.28 -0.72
N PHE A 78 10.45 23.11 -0.62
CA PHE A 78 9.06 22.70 -0.80
C PHE A 78 8.49 23.38 -2.03
N MET A 79 7.93 22.59 -2.94
CA MET A 79 7.16 23.09 -4.08
C MET A 79 5.70 22.65 -3.91
N ALA A 80 4.79 23.62 -3.96
CA ALA A 80 3.36 23.37 -3.96
C ALA A 80 2.80 23.71 -5.34
N TYR A 81 2.16 22.73 -5.99
CA TYR A 81 1.47 22.92 -7.25
C TYR A 81 -0.04 22.84 -7.03
N LYS A 82 -0.74 23.94 -7.28
CA LYS A 82 -2.20 24.01 -7.15
C LYS A 82 -2.88 23.72 -8.48
N ASN A 83 -3.84 22.81 -8.47
CA ASN A 83 -4.74 22.57 -9.59
C ASN A 83 -6.18 22.51 -9.06
N LYS A 84 -7.02 23.48 -9.47
CA LYS A 84 -8.39 23.65 -8.98
C LYS A 84 -8.45 23.75 -7.45
N ASP A 85 -9.13 22.80 -6.81
CA ASP A 85 -9.40 22.66 -5.38
C ASP A 85 -8.37 21.78 -4.65
N ARG A 86 -7.34 21.30 -5.34
CA ARG A 86 -6.32 20.40 -4.77
C ARG A 86 -4.90 20.89 -5.00
N VAL A 87 -3.99 20.48 -4.13
CA VAL A 87 -2.57 20.85 -4.13
C VAL A 87 -1.72 19.58 -4.11
N ALA A 88 -0.74 19.49 -5.00
CA ALA A 88 0.32 18.49 -4.96
C ALA A 88 1.57 19.10 -4.30
N TYR A 89 2.32 18.29 -3.56
CA TYR A 89 3.56 18.71 -2.92
C TYR A 89 4.73 17.91 -3.46
N ALA A 90 5.83 18.60 -3.70
CA ALA A 90 7.12 17.99 -4.00
C ALA A 90 8.15 18.55 -3.00
N THR A 91 8.93 17.66 -2.41
CA THR A 91 9.96 18.01 -1.44
C THR A 91 11.33 17.64 -2.01
N VAL A 92 12.31 18.52 -1.79
CA VAL A 92 13.70 18.29 -2.21
C VAL A 92 14.59 18.45 -1.00
N ASN A 93 15.37 17.42 -0.71
CA ASN A 93 16.38 17.48 0.34
C ASN A 93 17.47 18.51 -0.05
N GLY A 94 17.69 19.52 0.78
CA GLY A 94 18.60 20.62 0.46
C GLY A 94 20.10 20.24 0.46
N GLN A 95 20.47 19.10 1.03
CA GLN A 95 21.85 18.61 1.05
C GLN A 95 22.14 17.62 -0.09
N THR A 96 21.22 16.68 -0.33
CA THR A 96 21.43 15.58 -1.28
C THR A 96 20.81 15.85 -2.65
N GLY A 97 19.87 16.80 -2.76
CA GLY A 97 19.12 17.05 -3.99
C GLY A 97 18.10 15.96 -4.34
N LYS A 98 17.90 14.95 -3.47
CA LYS A 98 16.89 13.91 -3.68
C LYS A 98 15.49 14.54 -3.63
N VAL A 99 14.68 14.22 -4.64
CA VAL A 99 13.31 14.72 -4.80
C VAL A 99 12.33 13.60 -4.47
N VAL A 100 11.32 13.91 -3.67
CA VAL A 100 10.18 13.03 -3.39
C VAL A 100 8.91 13.80 -3.72
N ALA A 101 8.07 13.24 -4.58
CA ALA A 101 6.81 13.85 -4.99
C ALA A 101 5.82 12.77 -5.42
N ASP A 102 4.57 12.90 -4.96
CA ASP A 102 3.46 12.09 -5.46
C ASP A 102 2.81 12.81 -6.63
N LEU A 103 3.02 12.30 -7.85
CA LEU A 103 2.55 12.94 -9.08
C LEU A 103 1.20 12.36 -9.51
N PRO A 104 0.12 13.18 -9.59
CA PRO A 104 -1.17 12.69 -10.07
C PRO A 104 -1.11 12.33 -11.55
N VAL A 105 -1.85 11.29 -11.92
CA VAL A 105 -1.96 10.76 -13.28
C VAL A 105 -3.17 11.34 -14.00
N ASP A 106 -2.95 11.86 -15.21
CA ASP A 106 -4.02 12.37 -16.07
C ASP A 106 -4.73 11.20 -16.80
N VAL A 107 -5.98 10.90 -16.43
CA VAL A 107 -6.72 9.71 -16.91
C VAL A 107 -6.85 9.67 -18.45
N PRO A 108 -7.32 10.72 -19.15
CA PRO A 108 -7.33 10.75 -20.61
C PRO A 108 -5.98 10.48 -21.26
N LYS A 109 -4.90 11.09 -20.75
CA LYS A 109 -3.56 10.91 -21.33
C LYS A 109 -3.05 9.49 -21.11
N TYR A 110 -3.30 8.95 -19.92
CA TYR A 110 -2.96 7.56 -19.59
C TYR A 110 -3.67 6.59 -20.53
N LEU A 111 -4.99 6.70 -20.67
CA LEU A 111 -5.77 5.84 -21.57
C LEU A 111 -5.34 6.00 -23.04
N GLY A 112 -5.08 7.24 -23.48
CA GLY A 112 -4.57 7.50 -24.83
C GLY A 112 -3.24 6.81 -25.10
N ALA A 113 -2.28 6.91 -24.17
CA ALA A 113 -1.00 6.22 -24.27
C ALA A 113 -1.16 4.69 -24.25
N SER A 114 -2.06 4.15 -23.43
CA SER A 114 -2.37 2.71 -23.40
C SER A 114 -2.91 2.22 -24.74
N VAL A 115 -3.84 2.94 -25.38
CA VAL A 115 -4.38 2.56 -26.69
C VAL A 115 -3.29 2.55 -27.77
N VAL A 116 -2.40 3.56 -27.77
CA VAL A 116 -1.27 3.62 -28.70
C VAL A 116 -0.35 2.39 -28.53
N LEU A 117 -0.13 1.93 -27.30
CA LEU A 117 0.64 0.71 -27.02
C LEU A 117 -0.12 -0.58 -27.38
N THR A 118 -1.44 -0.61 -27.21
CA THR A 118 -2.28 -1.79 -27.51
C THR A 118 -2.30 -2.12 -29.01
N ILE A 119 -2.27 -1.12 -29.89
CA ILE A 119 -2.32 -1.34 -31.35
C ILE A 119 -1.18 -2.25 -31.87
N PRO A 120 0.11 -1.95 -31.64
CA PRO A 120 1.18 -2.83 -32.10
C PRO A 120 1.16 -4.19 -31.40
N LEU A 121 0.79 -4.25 -30.11
CA LEU A 121 0.62 -5.50 -29.38
C LEU A 121 -0.48 -6.37 -30.00
N PHE A 122 -1.59 -5.77 -30.43
CA PHE A 122 -2.68 -6.49 -31.08
C PHE A 122 -2.21 -7.16 -32.38
N PHE A 123 -1.51 -6.43 -33.26
CA PHE A 123 -0.98 -7.00 -34.50
C PHE A 123 0.07 -8.07 -34.23
N LEU A 124 0.95 -7.86 -33.25
CA LEU A 124 1.96 -8.84 -32.85
C LEU A 124 1.30 -10.13 -32.34
N LEU A 125 0.32 -10.03 -31.45
CA LEU A 125 -0.39 -11.18 -30.91
C LEU A 125 -1.18 -11.89 -32.00
N ASN A 126 -1.87 -11.16 -32.88
CA ASN A 126 -2.64 -11.75 -33.97
C ASN A 126 -1.75 -12.53 -34.96
N ALA A 127 -0.50 -12.11 -35.17
CA ALA A 127 0.45 -12.78 -36.05
C ALA A 127 0.88 -14.18 -35.56
N PHE A 128 0.88 -14.43 -34.25
CA PHE A 128 1.35 -15.71 -33.65
C PHE A 128 0.27 -16.50 -32.93
N LEU A 129 -0.85 -15.87 -32.54
CA LEU A 129 -1.90 -16.45 -31.70
C LEU A 129 -3.27 -16.21 -32.32
N THR A 130 -3.88 -17.28 -32.85
CA THR A 130 -5.30 -17.30 -33.21
C THR A 130 -6.06 -18.07 -32.14
N LEU A 131 -6.86 -17.37 -31.33
CA LEU A 131 -7.63 -17.95 -30.24
C LEU A 131 -9.10 -18.11 -30.62
N ILE A 132 -9.67 -19.29 -30.34
CA ILE A 132 -11.11 -19.55 -30.47
C ILE A 132 -11.85 -18.70 -29.41
N PRO A 133 -13.02 -18.10 -29.73
CA PRO A 133 -13.75 -17.21 -28.82
C PRO A 133 -14.00 -17.78 -27.41
N SER A 134 -14.24 -19.08 -27.29
CA SER A 134 -14.43 -19.78 -26.02
C SER A 134 -13.17 -19.73 -25.13
N MET A 135 -12.01 -20.08 -25.70
CA MET A 135 -10.71 -20.00 -25.03
C MET A 135 -10.36 -18.57 -24.64
N LEU A 136 -10.66 -17.62 -25.53
CA LEU A 136 -10.44 -16.20 -25.29
C LEU A 136 -11.24 -15.69 -24.08
N LEU A 137 -12.51 -16.09 -23.95
CA LEU A 137 -13.34 -15.72 -22.80
C LEU A 137 -12.72 -16.24 -21.49
N GLY A 138 -12.28 -17.49 -21.46
CA GLY A 138 -11.60 -18.08 -20.30
C GLY A 138 -10.36 -17.31 -19.87
N ILE A 139 -9.49 -16.96 -20.84
CA ILE A 139 -8.27 -16.18 -20.59
C ILE A 139 -8.61 -14.77 -20.08
N VAL A 140 -9.56 -14.08 -20.71
CA VAL A 140 -9.97 -12.72 -20.30
C VAL A 140 -10.54 -12.72 -18.87
N CYS A 141 -11.32 -13.74 -18.50
CA CYS A 141 -11.80 -13.90 -17.14
C CYS A 141 -10.66 -14.12 -16.14
N LEU A 142 -9.66 -14.95 -16.47
CA LEU A 142 -8.48 -15.13 -15.61
C LEU A 142 -7.70 -13.82 -15.42
N VAL A 143 -7.51 -13.05 -16.50
CA VAL A 143 -6.90 -11.71 -16.42
C VAL A 143 -7.72 -10.81 -15.49
N ALA A 144 -9.05 -10.85 -15.55
CA ALA A 144 -9.89 -10.08 -14.65
C ALA A 144 -9.76 -10.51 -13.17
N GLY A 145 -9.53 -11.80 -12.91
CA GLY A 145 -9.19 -12.30 -11.58
C GLY A 145 -7.87 -11.70 -11.05
N ILE A 146 -6.84 -11.65 -11.91
CA ILE A 146 -5.55 -11.01 -11.59
C ILE A 146 -5.75 -9.51 -11.32
N VAL A 147 -6.51 -8.80 -12.18
CA VAL A 147 -6.82 -7.37 -12.01
C VAL A 147 -7.55 -7.11 -10.70
N SER A 148 -8.46 -8.01 -10.30
CA SER A 148 -9.19 -7.89 -9.02
C SER A 148 -8.26 -7.99 -7.81
N CYS A 149 -7.27 -8.89 -7.87
CA CYS A 149 -6.23 -8.97 -6.85
C CYS A 149 -5.39 -7.69 -6.80
N MET A 150 -4.92 -7.20 -7.96
CA MET A 150 -4.11 -5.97 -8.02
C MET A 150 -4.88 -4.77 -7.45
N TYR A 151 -6.15 -4.63 -7.85
CA TYR A 151 -7.03 -3.59 -7.36
C TYR A 151 -7.19 -3.67 -5.83
N PHE A 152 -7.43 -4.87 -5.27
CA PHE A 152 -7.52 -5.04 -3.82
C PHE A 152 -6.25 -4.56 -3.09
N ARG A 153 -5.07 -4.96 -3.56
CA ARG A 153 -3.81 -4.58 -2.94
C ARG A 153 -3.62 -3.07 -2.91
N GLN A 154 -3.90 -2.40 -4.03
CA GLN A 154 -3.74 -0.96 -4.09
C GLN A 154 -4.74 -0.23 -3.19
N ILE A 155 -5.98 -0.73 -3.06
CA ILE A 155 -6.93 -0.20 -2.09
C ILE A 155 -6.45 -0.46 -0.65
N ASP A 156 -5.87 -1.62 -0.37
CA ASP A 156 -5.35 -1.98 0.95
C ASP A 156 -4.14 -1.11 1.37
N ASP A 157 -3.24 -0.83 0.43
CA ASP A 157 -2.09 0.06 0.60
C ASP A 157 -2.56 1.50 0.83
N ILE A 158 -3.50 1.96 0.01
CA ILE A 158 -4.14 3.27 0.16
C ILE A 158 -4.81 3.41 1.54
N ALA A 159 -5.58 2.40 1.96
CA ALA A 159 -6.27 2.40 3.24
C ALA A 159 -5.28 2.44 4.41
N ALA A 160 -4.15 1.72 4.30
CA ALA A 160 -3.11 1.74 5.32
C ALA A 160 -2.40 3.10 5.40
N GLN A 161 -2.15 3.73 4.26
CA GLN A 161 -1.52 5.04 4.18
C GLN A 161 -2.43 6.13 4.76
N GLU A 162 -3.72 6.12 4.43
CA GLU A 162 -4.71 7.06 4.99
C GLU A 162 -4.93 6.82 6.49
N GLY A 163 -5.03 5.54 6.88
CA GLY A 163 -5.12 5.11 8.27
C GLY A 163 -3.86 5.39 9.09
N LYS A 164 -2.77 5.85 8.46
CA LYS A 164 -1.44 6.06 9.08
C LYS A 164 -1.00 4.84 9.89
N GLU A 165 -1.30 3.65 9.38
CA GLU A 165 -1.12 2.40 10.13
C GLU A 165 0.36 2.05 10.38
N TYR A 166 1.24 2.55 9.51
CA TYR A 166 2.70 2.32 9.59
C TYR A 166 3.49 3.54 10.09
N ASP A 167 2.82 4.65 10.42
CA ASP A 167 3.47 5.88 10.88
C ASP A 167 3.67 5.79 12.41
N LYS A 168 4.92 5.52 12.84
CA LYS A 168 5.31 5.44 14.25
C LYS A 168 4.82 6.64 15.04
N GLY A 169 4.93 7.83 14.46
CA GLY A 169 4.52 9.08 15.09
C GLY A 169 3.02 9.19 15.27
N ALA A 170 2.24 8.85 14.24
CA ALA A 170 0.79 8.83 14.33
C ALA A 170 0.27 7.80 15.33
N ILE A 171 0.91 6.62 15.41
CA ILE A 171 0.59 5.58 16.39
C ILE A 171 0.84 6.10 17.81
N ALA A 172 2.02 6.68 18.07
CA ALA A 172 2.36 7.24 19.37
C ALA A 172 1.38 8.34 19.81
N ALA A 173 1.02 9.24 18.89
CA ALA A 173 0.04 10.30 19.14
C ALA A 173 -1.36 9.73 19.49
N ARG A 174 -1.83 8.71 18.78
CA ARG A 174 -3.11 8.03 19.09
C ARG A 174 -3.08 7.35 20.45
N LEU A 175 -1.99 6.68 20.81
CA LEU A 175 -1.83 6.05 22.12
C LEU A 175 -1.85 7.08 23.25
N ARG A 176 -1.19 8.23 23.03
CA ARG A 176 -1.20 9.36 23.96
C ARG A 176 -2.62 9.88 24.18
N GLU A 177 -3.37 10.11 23.10
CA GLU A 177 -4.76 10.58 23.15
C GLU A 177 -5.69 9.57 23.85
N GLN A 178 -5.60 8.28 23.51
CA GLN A 178 -6.38 7.22 24.17
C GLN A 178 -6.14 7.20 25.69
N ARG A 179 -4.89 7.41 26.10
CA ARG A 179 -4.53 7.46 27.52
C ARG A 179 -5.09 8.69 28.22
N GLU A 180 -5.06 9.85 27.57
CA GLU A 180 -5.69 11.06 28.10
C GLU A 180 -7.20 10.90 28.25
N ASN A 181 -7.86 10.30 27.26
CA ASN A 181 -9.29 9.99 27.34
C ASN A 181 -9.59 8.99 28.46
N HIS A 182 -8.74 7.97 28.66
CA HIS A 182 -8.88 7.04 29.79
C HIS A 182 -8.72 7.73 31.15
N LYS A 183 -7.79 8.69 31.28
CA LYS A 183 -7.65 9.52 32.49
C LYS A 183 -8.88 10.39 32.76
N ARG A 184 -9.58 10.83 31.71
CA ARG A 184 -10.79 11.67 31.80
C ARG A 184 -12.07 10.84 32.04
N ALA A 185 -12.05 9.53 31.81
CA ALA A 185 -13.20 8.66 31.99
C ALA A 185 -13.56 8.48 33.49
N PRO A 186 -14.85 8.26 33.84
CA PRO A 186 -15.25 8.00 35.23
C PRO A 186 -14.59 6.72 35.74
N GLY A 187 -13.72 6.82 36.74
CA GLY A 187 -12.92 5.70 37.27
C GLY A 187 -11.50 5.57 36.69
N GLY A 188 -11.05 6.53 35.87
CA GLY A 188 -9.69 6.54 35.31
C GLY A 188 -8.61 6.74 36.38
N GLU A 189 -7.71 5.78 36.51
CA GLU A 189 -6.51 5.92 37.36
C GLU A 189 -5.50 6.90 36.75
N LYS A 190 -4.82 7.68 37.60
CA LYS A 190 -3.71 8.53 37.18
C LYS A 190 -2.48 7.67 36.88
N LEU A 191 -2.39 7.21 35.64
CA LEU A 191 -1.21 6.48 35.13
C LEU A 191 0.03 7.41 35.03
N PRO A 192 1.25 6.92 35.34
CA PRO A 192 2.50 7.71 35.31
C PRO A 192 2.81 8.23 33.90
N PRO A 193 3.47 9.39 33.73
CA PRO A 193 3.84 9.87 32.40
C PRO A 193 4.72 8.82 31.68
N LYS A 194 4.42 8.53 30.41
CA LYS A 194 5.27 7.72 29.53
C LYS A 194 5.66 8.58 28.33
N SER A 195 6.91 8.48 27.90
CA SER A 195 7.39 9.03 26.64
C SER A 195 6.75 8.29 25.44
N ASP A 196 6.77 8.90 24.25
CA ASP A 196 6.22 8.29 23.03
C ASP A 196 6.92 6.98 22.66
N ALA A 197 8.23 6.88 22.89
CA ALA A 197 8.97 5.63 22.71
C ALA A 197 8.47 4.53 23.68
N GLN A 198 8.21 4.90 24.94
CA GLN A 198 7.68 3.96 25.93
C GLN A 198 6.24 3.54 25.65
N LEU A 199 5.45 4.41 25.01
CA LEU A 199 4.10 4.08 24.53
C LEU A 199 4.18 3.08 23.38
N ALA A 200 5.03 3.35 22.38
CA ALA A 200 5.27 2.44 21.26
C ALA A 200 5.77 1.07 21.74
N ALA A 201 6.78 1.04 22.62
CA ALA A 201 7.29 -0.21 23.20
C ALA A 201 6.22 -0.99 23.96
N SER A 202 5.37 -0.30 24.75
CA SER A 202 4.28 -0.97 25.46
C SER A 202 3.18 -1.53 24.55
N LEU A 203 3.01 -0.95 23.35
CA LEU A 203 2.12 -1.51 22.33
C LEU A 203 2.74 -2.77 21.73
N GLU A 204 4.05 -2.76 21.45
CA GLU A 204 4.77 -3.95 20.96
C GLU A 204 4.75 -5.10 21.97
N GLU A 205 4.94 -4.80 23.25
CA GLU A 205 4.81 -5.79 24.33
C GLU A 205 3.40 -6.40 24.39
N ARG A 206 2.35 -5.56 24.34
CA ARG A 206 0.96 -6.04 24.29
C ARG A 206 0.69 -6.91 23.06
N LYS A 207 1.18 -6.51 21.89
CA LYS A 207 1.07 -7.30 20.65
C LYS A 207 1.74 -8.66 20.82
N LYS A 208 2.89 -8.71 21.48
CA LYS A 208 3.63 -9.96 21.74
C LYS A 208 2.88 -10.88 22.71
N GLU A 209 2.33 -10.32 23.78
CA GLU A 209 1.49 -11.07 24.73
C GLU A 209 0.22 -11.63 24.05
N GLU A 210 -0.45 -10.83 23.22
CA GLU A 210 -1.62 -11.28 22.45
C GLU A 210 -1.26 -12.36 21.43
N ALA A 211 -0.10 -12.26 20.79
CA ALA A 211 0.40 -13.27 19.85
C ALA A 211 0.74 -14.60 20.54
N ASP A 212 1.17 -14.56 21.80
CA ASP A 212 1.42 -15.75 22.61
C ASP A 212 0.14 -16.34 23.22
N ALA A 213 -0.89 -15.53 23.42
CA ALA A 213 -2.20 -15.98 23.92
C ALA A 213 -3.09 -16.66 22.85
N LYS A 214 -2.85 -16.45 21.56
CA LYS A 214 -3.61 -17.09 20.47
C LYS A 214 -3.21 -18.56 20.28
N PRO A 215 -4.17 -19.47 20.00
CA PRO A 215 -3.86 -20.89 19.79
C PRO A 215 -2.96 -21.07 18.55
N LYS A 216 -1.77 -21.66 18.76
CA LYS A 216 -0.80 -21.95 17.69
C LYS A 216 -1.22 -23.22 16.95
N LEU A 217 -1.49 -23.13 15.64
CA LEU A 217 -1.74 -24.28 14.77
C LEU A 217 -0.39 -24.93 14.41
N ILE A 218 -0.20 -26.19 14.79
CA ILE A 218 1.01 -26.96 14.47
C ILE A 218 0.79 -27.62 13.11
N VAL A 219 1.53 -27.19 12.09
CA VAL A 219 1.60 -27.86 10.79
C VAL A 219 3.06 -28.24 10.56
N ASN A 220 3.34 -29.54 10.40
CA ASN A 220 4.67 -30.09 10.11
C ASN A 220 5.81 -29.63 11.05
N GLY A 221 5.55 -29.51 12.35
CA GLY A 221 6.59 -29.24 13.36
C GLY A 221 7.07 -27.79 13.44
N GLU A 222 6.52 -26.89 12.62
CA GLU A 222 6.76 -25.45 12.73
C GLU A 222 5.52 -24.73 13.26
N THR A 223 5.72 -23.89 14.27
CA THR A 223 4.67 -23.08 14.90
C THR A 223 4.65 -21.70 14.24
N VAL A 224 3.68 -21.47 13.35
CA VAL A 224 3.47 -20.15 12.75
C VAL A 224 2.40 -19.42 13.56
N SER A 225 2.78 -18.36 14.28
CA SER A 225 1.83 -17.45 14.93
C SER A 225 1.41 -16.36 13.94
N ALA A 226 0.10 -16.19 13.77
CA ALA A 226 -0.47 -15.11 12.96
C ALA A 226 -0.56 -13.82 13.80
N GLU A 227 0.52 -13.05 13.82
CA GLU A 227 0.59 -11.64 14.21
C GLU A 227 -0.29 -10.81 13.24
N SER A 228 -1.00 -9.76 13.68
CA SER A 228 -1.94 -9.03 12.79
C SER A 228 -1.23 -8.22 11.69
N ASP A 229 -0.04 -7.68 11.99
CA ASP A 229 0.84 -7.05 11.00
C ASP A 229 1.50 -8.11 10.11
N SER A 230 1.84 -9.28 10.68
CA SER A 230 2.24 -10.47 9.92
C SER A 230 1.11 -11.06 9.09
N PHE A 231 -0.16 -10.85 9.45
CA PHE A 231 -1.29 -11.41 8.72
C PHE A 231 -1.50 -10.60 7.44
N ARG A 232 -1.38 -9.28 7.51
CA ARG A 232 -1.31 -8.42 6.32
C ARG A 232 -0.07 -8.72 5.50
N ALA A 233 1.13 -8.77 6.12
CA ALA A 233 2.35 -9.12 5.42
C ALA A 233 2.27 -10.52 4.79
N ALA A 234 1.74 -11.53 5.50
CA ALA A 234 1.53 -12.87 5.01
C ALA A 234 0.50 -12.89 3.88
N MET A 235 -0.61 -12.13 3.98
CA MET A 235 -1.55 -11.96 2.88
C MET A 235 -0.88 -11.28 1.67
N THR A 236 0.05 -10.35 1.89
CA THR A 236 0.79 -9.75 0.78
C THR A 236 1.67 -10.76 0.02
N PHE A 237 2.15 -11.82 0.67
CA PHE A 237 2.88 -12.91 0.01
C PHE A 237 1.96 -14.03 -0.48
N PHE A 238 0.86 -14.29 0.23
CA PHE A 238 -0.09 -15.36 -0.06
C PHE A 238 -0.99 -15.03 -1.24
N ASP A 239 -1.50 -13.80 -1.34
CA ASP A 239 -2.38 -13.37 -2.43
C ASP A 239 -1.79 -13.64 -3.84
N PRO A 240 -0.52 -13.28 -4.16
CA PRO A 240 0.05 -13.62 -5.47
C PRO A 240 0.25 -15.13 -5.66
N ILE A 241 0.58 -15.87 -4.61
CA ILE A 241 0.71 -17.34 -4.66
C ILE A 241 -0.65 -17.99 -4.94
N LEU A 242 -1.71 -17.52 -4.27
CA LEU A 242 -3.08 -17.98 -4.47
C LEU A 242 -3.54 -17.71 -5.91
N VAL A 243 -3.36 -16.48 -6.39
CA VAL A 243 -3.71 -16.13 -7.78
C VAL A 243 -2.93 -16.99 -8.76
N LEU A 244 -1.62 -17.14 -8.56
CA LEU A 244 -0.78 -17.98 -9.41
C LEU A 244 -1.26 -19.45 -9.39
N ALA A 245 -1.56 -19.98 -8.21
CA ALA A 245 -2.04 -21.35 -8.06
C ALA A 245 -3.39 -21.56 -8.75
N VAL A 246 -4.33 -20.62 -8.59
CA VAL A 246 -5.67 -20.71 -9.21
C VAL A 246 -5.59 -20.52 -10.73
N VAL A 247 -4.76 -19.60 -11.23
CA VAL A 247 -4.54 -19.39 -12.67
C VAL A 247 -3.82 -20.60 -13.28
N ALA A 248 -2.76 -21.10 -12.64
CA ALA A 248 -2.03 -22.28 -13.10
C ALA A 248 -2.92 -23.53 -13.08
N ALA A 249 -3.70 -23.74 -12.01
CA ALA A 249 -4.68 -24.82 -11.95
C ALA A 249 -5.73 -24.66 -13.05
N GLY A 250 -6.30 -23.47 -13.23
CA GLY A 250 -7.30 -23.19 -14.26
C GLY A 250 -6.79 -23.50 -15.67
N LEU A 251 -5.54 -23.12 -15.96
CA LEU A 251 -4.90 -23.40 -17.24
C LEU A 251 -4.55 -24.89 -17.38
N LEU A 252 -3.87 -25.50 -16.40
CA LEU A 252 -3.43 -26.90 -16.45
C LEU A 252 -4.61 -27.88 -16.51
N PHE A 253 -5.60 -27.74 -15.62
CA PHE A 253 -6.80 -28.57 -15.66
C PHE A 253 -7.63 -28.31 -16.91
N GLY A 254 -7.65 -27.06 -17.39
CA GLY A 254 -8.32 -26.72 -18.65
C GLY A 254 -7.65 -27.37 -19.87
N PHE A 255 -6.32 -27.44 -19.92
CA PHE A 255 -5.59 -28.08 -21.02
C PHE A 255 -5.70 -29.60 -21.00
N VAL A 256 -5.76 -30.22 -19.81
CA VAL A 256 -5.96 -31.68 -19.68
C VAL A 256 -7.40 -32.07 -20.05
N LEU A 257 -8.37 -31.20 -19.76
CA LEU A 257 -9.79 -31.40 -20.04
C LEU A 257 -10.26 -30.39 -21.09
N GLU A 258 -9.78 -30.50 -22.33
CA GLU A 258 -10.00 -29.51 -23.40
C GLU A 258 -11.48 -29.12 -23.58
N GLU A 259 -12.40 -30.08 -23.47
CA GLU A 259 -13.86 -29.85 -23.55
C GLU A 259 -14.39 -28.93 -22.43
N TYR A 260 -13.73 -28.90 -21.28
CA TYR A 260 -14.12 -28.16 -20.08
C TYR A 260 -13.30 -26.91 -19.82
N PHE A 261 -12.34 -26.57 -20.69
CA PHE A 261 -11.41 -25.44 -20.49
C PHE A 261 -12.11 -24.14 -20.07
N THR A 262 -13.14 -23.74 -20.83
CA THR A 262 -13.84 -22.46 -20.60
C THR A 262 -14.58 -22.46 -19.26
N ARG A 263 -15.19 -23.59 -18.88
CA ARG A 263 -15.92 -23.72 -17.61
C ARG A 263 -14.98 -23.64 -16.41
N ILE A 264 -13.86 -24.35 -16.48
CA ILE A 264 -12.86 -24.40 -15.41
C ILE A 264 -12.22 -23.02 -15.24
N THR A 265 -11.76 -22.39 -16.33
CA THR A 265 -11.09 -21.08 -16.29
C THR A 265 -12.02 -19.95 -15.85
N VAL A 266 -13.25 -19.90 -16.37
CA VAL A 266 -14.25 -18.90 -15.95
C VAL A 266 -14.69 -19.15 -14.51
N GLY A 267 -14.89 -20.41 -14.09
CA GLY A 267 -15.21 -20.75 -12.70
C GLY A 267 -14.11 -20.34 -11.72
N ALA A 268 -12.85 -20.67 -12.03
CA ALA A 268 -11.68 -20.28 -11.24
C ALA A 268 -11.57 -18.75 -11.12
N ALA A 269 -11.74 -18.04 -12.23
CA ALA A 269 -11.74 -16.58 -12.24
C ALA A 269 -12.89 -15.98 -11.42
N ALA A 270 -14.09 -16.54 -11.51
CA ALA A 270 -15.25 -16.08 -10.73
C ALA A 270 -15.01 -16.18 -9.23
N VAL A 271 -14.38 -17.27 -8.77
CA VAL A 271 -13.99 -17.43 -7.36
C VAL A 271 -13.01 -16.34 -6.94
N LEU A 272 -11.96 -16.06 -7.73
CA LEU A 272 -11.00 -15.00 -7.43
C LEU A 272 -11.70 -13.63 -7.35
N VAL A 273 -12.52 -13.29 -8.35
CA VAL A 273 -13.23 -12.01 -8.38
C VAL A 273 -14.15 -11.87 -7.17
N LEU A 274 -14.88 -12.92 -6.77
CA LEU A 274 -15.74 -12.89 -5.59
C LEU A 274 -14.96 -12.71 -4.28
N ILE A 275 -13.84 -13.42 -4.11
CA ILE A 275 -12.97 -13.29 -2.93
C ILE A 275 -12.45 -11.85 -2.81
N TYR A 276 -11.88 -11.30 -3.90
CA TYR A 276 -11.32 -9.94 -3.87
C TYR A 276 -12.40 -8.86 -3.83
N TRP A 277 -13.57 -9.09 -4.42
CA TRP A 277 -14.71 -8.20 -4.26
C TRP A 277 -15.17 -8.11 -2.80
N PHE A 278 -15.26 -9.25 -2.10
CA PHE A 278 -15.64 -9.26 -0.69
C PHE A 278 -14.55 -8.61 0.19
N ARG A 279 -13.28 -8.93 -0.04
CA ARG A 279 -12.15 -8.33 0.71
C ARG A 279 -12.07 -6.80 0.49
N THR A 280 -12.25 -6.33 -0.75
CA THR A 280 -12.29 -4.89 -1.04
C THR A 280 -13.46 -4.21 -0.36
N TRP A 281 -14.64 -4.83 -0.33
CA TRP A 281 -15.81 -4.27 0.33
C TRP A 281 -15.53 -3.85 1.78
N PHE A 282 -14.97 -4.74 2.60
CA PHE A 282 -14.64 -4.40 4.00
C PHE A 282 -13.54 -3.36 4.12
N ARG A 283 -12.53 -3.43 3.25
CA ARG A 283 -11.39 -2.53 3.35
C ARG A 283 -11.70 -1.10 2.89
N MET A 284 -12.68 -0.95 2.01
CA MET A 284 -13.12 0.35 1.52
C MET A 284 -13.82 1.20 2.57
N ASP A 285 -14.44 0.59 3.58
CA ASP A 285 -15.08 1.31 4.67
C ASP A 285 -14.08 2.08 5.56
N ASP A 286 -12.82 1.63 5.59
CA ASP A 286 -11.73 2.30 6.32
C ASP A 286 -11.22 3.57 5.60
N VAL A 287 -11.48 3.70 4.30
CA VAL A 287 -10.97 4.79 3.45
C VAL A 287 -11.89 6.00 3.55
N SER A 288 -11.65 6.87 4.53
CA SER A 288 -12.52 8.02 4.84
C SER A 288 -12.72 8.96 3.64
N SER A 289 -11.68 9.16 2.84
CA SER A 289 -11.68 10.01 1.65
C SER A 289 -12.54 9.48 0.51
N ARG A 290 -12.94 8.21 0.59
CA ARG A 290 -13.75 7.50 -0.40
C ARG A 290 -15.17 7.20 0.11
N LYS A 291 -15.51 7.57 1.34
CA LYS A 291 -16.82 7.30 1.96
C LYS A 291 -17.97 7.70 1.02
N GLY A 292 -18.78 6.72 0.61
CA GLY A 292 -19.90 6.90 -0.32
C GLY A 292 -19.59 6.65 -1.81
N ARG A 293 -18.33 6.44 -2.21
CA ARG A 293 -17.97 6.00 -3.57
C ARG A 293 -17.90 4.48 -3.59
N GLY A 294 -18.91 3.84 -4.21
CA GLY A 294 -19.04 2.39 -4.28
C GLY A 294 -17.80 1.66 -4.83
N ASN A 295 -17.78 0.34 -4.61
CA ASN A 295 -16.69 -0.53 -5.04
C ASN A 295 -16.69 -0.71 -6.57
N ALA A 296 -15.65 -0.26 -7.27
CA ALA A 296 -15.58 -0.39 -8.73
C ALA A 296 -15.52 -1.85 -9.21
N LEU A 297 -15.10 -2.80 -8.36
CA LEU A 297 -15.20 -4.23 -8.68
C LEU A 297 -16.65 -4.72 -8.80
N THR A 298 -17.65 -3.98 -8.31
CA THR A 298 -19.07 -4.31 -8.55
C THR A 298 -19.40 -4.29 -10.05
N TYR A 299 -18.78 -3.39 -10.82
CA TYR A 299 -18.94 -3.35 -12.27
C TYR A 299 -18.34 -4.57 -12.97
N LEU A 300 -17.38 -5.24 -12.33
CA LEU A 300 -16.73 -6.46 -12.84
C LEU A 300 -17.54 -7.73 -12.53
N LEU A 301 -18.33 -7.73 -11.46
CA LEU A 301 -19.18 -8.87 -11.09
C LEU A 301 -20.27 -9.16 -12.12
N ILE A 302 -20.93 -8.11 -12.63
CA ILE A 302 -22.05 -8.25 -13.57
C ILE A 302 -21.62 -9.03 -14.84
N PRO A 303 -20.58 -8.60 -15.58
CA PRO A 303 -20.12 -9.35 -16.75
C PRO A 303 -19.46 -10.69 -16.38
N MET A 304 -18.90 -10.84 -15.17
CA MET A 304 -18.40 -12.14 -14.70
C MET A 304 -19.53 -13.15 -14.55
N VAL A 305 -20.67 -12.78 -13.94
CA VAL A 305 -21.85 -13.66 -13.84
C VAL A 305 -22.39 -14.02 -15.22
N ALA A 306 -22.48 -13.05 -16.14
CA ALA A 306 -22.86 -13.33 -17.53
C ALA A 306 -21.89 -14.33 -18.20
N SER A 307 -20.58 -14.18 -17.96
CA SER A 307 -19.55 -15.08 -18.49
C SER A 307 -19.68 -16.49 -17.93
N VAL A 308 -20.01 -16.65 -16.64
CA VAL A 308 -20.30 -17.96 -16.03
C VAL A 308 -21.52 -18.60 -16.71
N ILE A 309 -22.58 -17.84 -16.95
CA ILE A 309 -23.78 -18.35 -17.64
C ILE A 309 -23.44 -18.82 -19.06
N VAL A 310 -22.69 -18.02 -19.83
CA VAL A 310 -22.24 -18.39 -21.18
C VAL A 310 -21.35 -19.63 -21.15
N ALA A 311 -20.45 -19.74 -20.18
CA ALA A 311 -19.58 -20.91 -20.01
C ALA A 311 -20.37 -22.19 -19.67
N LEU A 312 -21.47 -22.11 -18.93
CA LEU A 312 -22.30 -23.27 -18.59
C LEU A 312 -23.24 -23.67 -19.73
N LEU A 313 -23.86 -22.69 -20.41
CA LEU A 313 -24.85 -22.95 -21.46
C LEU A 313 -24.24 -23.38 -22.79
N HIS A 314 -22.96 -23.04 -23.06
CA HIS A 314 -22.29 -23.30 -24.35
C HIS A 314 -23.16 -22.93 -25.56
N PRO A 315 -23.50 -21.63 -25.73
CA PRO A 315 -24.26 -21.21 -26.89
C PRO A 315 -23.48 -21.48 -28.19
N VAL A 316 -24.20 -21.87 -29.25
CA VAL A 316 -23.62 -22.15 -30.57
C VAL A 316 -23.10 -20.88 -31.26
N SER A 317 -23.62 -19.70 -30.88
CA SER A 317 -23.23 -18.42 -31.47
C SER A 317 -22.06 -17.79 -30.73
N ASP A 318 -20.99 -17.49 -31.47
CA ASP A 318 -19.79 -16.80 -30.96
C ASP A 318 -20.07 -15.38 -30.45
N LEU A 319 -21.20 -14.78 -30.86
CA LEU A 319 -21.58 -13.41 -30.49
C LEU A 319 -21.70 -13.25 -28.96
N TYR A 320 -22.17 -14.29 -28.26
CA TYR A 320 -22.32 -14.25 -26.80
C TYR A 320 -20.97 -14.19 -26.10
N TYR A 321 -19.97 -14.92 -26.60
CA TYR A 321 -18.61 -14.90 -26.06
C TYR A 321 -17.96 -13.52 -26.25
N TYR A 322 -18.03 -12.96 -27.47
CA TYR A 322 -17.50 -11.64 -27.75
C TYR A 322 -18.20 -10.52 -26.96
N GLY A 323 -19.52 -10.64 -26.76
CA GLY A 323 -20.29 -9.71 -25.92
C GLY A 323 -19.79 -9.71 -24.47
N CYS A 324 -19.62 -10.88 -23.87
CA CYS A 324 -19.07 -11.01 -22.51
C CYS A 324 -17.63 -10.48 -22.42
N ILE A 325 -16.79 -10.79 -23.41
CA ILE A 325 -15.41 -10.28 -23.46
C ILE A 325 -15.39 -8.75 -23.50
N ALA A 326 -16.19 -8.13 -24.37
CA ALA A 326 -16.25 -6.67 -24.49
C ALA A 326 -16.71 -6.01 -23.18
N LEU A 327 -17.75 -6.55 -22.53
CA LEU A 327 -18.22 -6.05 -21.24
C LEU A 327 -17.17 -6.24 -20.13
N MET A 328 -16.46 -7.37 -20.11
CA MET A 328 -15.36 -7.60 -19.16
C MET A 328 -14.22 -6.59 -19.35
N LEU A 329 -13.83 -6.31 -20.59
CA LEU A 329 -12.80 -5.32 -20.90
C LEU A 329 -13.22 -3.92 -20.45
N LEU A 330 -14.47 -3.51 -20.72
CA LEU A 330 -15.01 -2.23 -20.27
C LEU A 330 -15.04 -2.12 -18.74
N ALA A 331 -15.44 -3.18 -18.05
CA ALA A 331 -15.45 -3.22 -16.59
C ALA A 331 -14.03 -3.14 -15.99
N MET A 332 -13.05 -3.80 -16.60
CA MET A 332 -11.63 -3.68 -16.20
C MET A 332 -11.07 -2.27 -16.44
N VAL A 333 -11.46 -1.61 -17.54
CA VAL A 333 -11.09 -0.21 -17.76
C VAL A 333 -11.74 0.69 -16.71
N ALA A 334 -13.00 0.44 -16.35
CA ALA A 334 -13.68 1.20 -15.31
C ALA A 334 -13.02 1.04 -13.93
N SER A 335 -12.61 -0.17 -13.55
CA SER A 335 -11.89 -0.41 -12.29
C SER A 335 -10.51 0.25 -12.29
N LEU A 336 -9.80 0.24 -13.42
CA LEU A 336 -8.52 0.95 -13.57
C LEU A 336 -8.68 2.48 -13.45
N VAL A 337 -9.70 3.05 -14.09
CA VAL A 337 -9.98 4.49 -13.99
C VAL A 337 -10.32 4.89 -12.56
N ASP A 338 -11.11 4.07 -11.87
CA ASP A 338 -11.45 4.31 -10.47
C ASP A 338 -10.21 4.24 -9.56
N LEU A 339 -9.34 3.26 -9.78
CA LEU A 339 -8.06 3.14 -9.10
C LEU A 339 -7.19 4.39 -9.31
N ILE A 340 -7.03 4.85 -10.56
CA ILE A 340 -6.24 6.05 -10.86
C ILE A 340 -6.83 7.28 -10.16
N ARG A 341 -8.17 7.40 -10.13
CA ARG A 341 -8.84 8.48 -9.40
C ARG A 341 -8.58 8.42 -7.91
N CYS A 342 -8.55 7.22 -7.33
CA CYS A 342 -8.19 7.04 -5.92
C CYS A 342 -6.74 7.43 -5.68
N TYR A 343 -5.80 6.92 -6.47
CA TYR A 343 -4.39 7.30 -6.39
C TYR A 343 -4.19 8.82 -6.47
N ASN A 344 -4.82 9.49 -7.44
CA ASN A 344 -4.77 10.95 -7.57
C ASN A 344 -5.33 11.68 -6.35
N LEU A 345 -6.33 11.08 -5.69
CA LEU A 345 -6.91 11.61 -4.48
C LEU A 345 -5.91 11.62 -3.33
N PHE A 346 -5.00 10.64 -3.25
CA PHE A 346 -3.94 10.59 -2.23
C PHE A 346 -2.70 11.39 -2.61
N ALA A 347 -2.34 11.40 -3.90
CA ALA A 347 -1.23 12.19 -4.40
C ALA A 347 -1.45 13.71 -4.28
N THR A 348 -2.70 14.14 -4.08
CA THR A 348 -3.04 15.55 -3.89
C THR A 348 -3.84 15.75 -2.61
N ARG A 349 -3.73 16.92 -1.99
CA ARG A 349 -4.51 17.27 -0.79
C ARG A 349 -5.56 18.32 -1.12
N PRO A 350 -6.75 18.29 -0.50
CA PRO A 350 -7.68 19.41 -0.63
C PRO A 350 -7.00 20.69 -0.13
N LEU A 351 -7.36 21.84 -0.71
CA LEU A 351 -6.89 23.11 -0.19
C LEU A 351 -7.26 23.22 1.30
N PRO A 352 -6.34 23.67 2.17
CA PRO A 352 -6.68 23.98 3.54
C PRO A 352 -7.75 25.08 3.49
N GLN A 353 -8.98 24.71 3.80
CA GLN A 353 -10.05 25.68 3.94
C GLN A 353 -9.84 26.33 5.30
N PHE A 354 -9.47 27.61 5.32
CA PHE A 354 -9.44 28.43 6.54
C PHE A 354 -10.84 28.66 7.15
N HIS A 355 -11.85 27.89 6.75
CA HIS A 355 -13.20 27.89 7.31
C HIS A 355 -13.26 27.08 8.62
N TYR A 356 -12.30 27.31 9.51
CA TYR A 356 -12.44 26.92 10.90
C TYR A 356 -13.49 27.85 11.53
N LYS A 357 -14.77 27.44 11.52
CA LYS A 357 -15.83 28.05 12.33
C LYS A 357 -15.82 27.46 13.74
N GLY A 358 -14.65 27.50 14.36
CA GLY A 358 -14.40 26.95 15.70
C GLY A 358 -13.77 28.02 16.59
N GLY A 359 -14.35 29.20 16.60
CA GLY A 359 -14.17 30.20 17.64
C GLY A 359 -15.55 30.49 18.21
N ASP A 360 -15.65 30.62 19.52
CA ASP A 360 -16.87 31.10 20.17
C ASP A 360 -17.17 32.51 19.62
N ASP A 361 -18.15 32.65 18.73
CA ASP A 361 -18.61 33.93 18.16
C ASP A 361 -19.39 34.77 19.20
N ARG A 362 -19.08 34.58 20.50
CA ARG A 362 -19.57 35.36 21.63
C ARG A 362 -18.41 36.12 22.25
N ALA A 363 -17.89 37.10 21.51
CA ALA A 363 -17.10 38.21 22.06
C ALA A 363 -17.71 39.53 21.63
#